data_AF-A0A960K6T1-F1
#
_entry.id   AF-A0A960K6T1-F1
#
_cell.length_a   1.000
_cell.length_b   1.000
_cell.length_c   1.000
_cell.angle_alpha   90.00
_cell.angle_beta   90.00
_cell.angle_gamma   90.00
#
_symmetry.space_group_name_H-M   'P 1'
#
loop_
_entity.id
_entity.type
_entity.pdbx_description
1 polymer ?
#
loop_
_entity_poly.entity_id
_entity_poly.type
_entity_poly.pdbx_seq_one_letter_code
_entity_poly.pdbx_strand_id
1 'polypeptide(L)' 'HGNADTNVPLGESQQMYTALEMLGKEVELVTFDGEDHRIADHDKRLIWSQTILAWFDWKLKGQPEWWQHLYGTADAPKG' A
#
# COMPACT_ATOMS: atom_id res chain seq x y z
N HIS A 1 2.50 -4.61 -3.25
CA HIS A 1 3.47 -5.46 -3.98
C HIS A 1 3.73 -6.72 -3.16
N GLY A 2 3.74 -7.91 -3.76
CA GLY A 2 4.13 -9.13 -3.06
C GLY A 2 5.65 -9.13 -2.85
N ASN A 3 6.14 -9.26 -1.62
CA ASN A 3 7.58 -9.14 -1.38
C ASN A 3 8.40 -10.38 -1.80
N ALA A 4 7.73 -11.44 -2.27
CA ALA A 4 8.31 -12.64 -2.84
C ALA A 4 8.05 -12.74 -4.36
N ASP A 5 7.71 -11.63 -5.04
CA ASP A 5 7.47 -11.62 -6.50
C ASP A 5 8.73 -12.04 -7.27
N THR A 6 8.62 -13.15 -8.01
CA THR A 6 9.72 -13.73 -8.79
C THR A 6 9.78 -13.23 -10.23
N ASN A 7 8.72 -12.56 -10.70
CA ASN A 7 8.63 -11.99 -12.05
C ASN A 7 9.01 -10.51 -12.08
N VAL A 8 8.56 -9.74 -11.09
CA VAL A 8 8.83 -8.31 -10.95
C VAL A 8 9.33 -8.05 -9.53
N PRO A 9 10.64 -7.89 -9.31
CA PRO A 9 11.19 -7.75 -7.96
C PRO A 9 10.63 -6.54 -7.21
N LEU A 10 10.52 -6.66 -5.88
CA LEU A 10 10.07 -5.58 -4.96
C LEU A 10 10.84 -4.26 -5.17
N GLY A 11 12.12 -4.35 -5.55
CA GLY A 11 12.97 -3.21 -5.84
C GLY A 11 12.37 -2.22 -6.85
N GLU A 12 11.59 -2.69 -7.83
CA GLU A 12 10.93 -1.83 -8.82
C GLU A 12 9.90 -0.90 -8.15
N SER A 13 9.09 -1.43 -7.23
CA SER A 13 8.12 -0.62 -6.48
C SER A 13 8.81 0.31 -5.48
N GLN A 14 9.90 -0.12 -4.85
CA GLN A 14 10.68 0.71 -3.93
C GLN A 14 11.36 1.89 -4.64
N GLN A 15 11.89 1.67 -5.85
CA GLN A 15 12.48 2.74 -6.67
C GLN A 15 11.44 3.78 -7.06
N MET A 16 10.26 3.34 -7.53
CA MET A 16 9.15 4.25 -7.85
C MET A 16 8.66 5.02 -6.63
N TYR A 17 8.46 4.35 -5.48
CA TYR A 17 8.07 4.99 -4.22
C TYR A 17 9.07 6.07 -3.81
N THR A 18 10.37 5.73 -3.79
CA THR A 18 11.44 6.66 -3.43
C THR A 18 11.48 7.86 -4.38
N ALA A 19 11.35 7.63 -5.69
CA ALA A 19 11.32 8.71 -6.67
C ALA A 19 10.10 9.65 -6.47
N LEU A 20 8.93 9.11 -6.17
CA LEU A 20 7.72 9.90 -5.91
C LEU A 20 7.85 10.72 -4.62
N GLU A 21 8.36 10.14 -3.54
CA GLU A 21 8.69 10.84 -2.30
C GLU A 21 9.67 12.00 -2.55
N MET A 22 10.77 11.74 -3.28
CA MET A 22 11.76 12.77 -3.64
C MET A 22 11.17 13.92 -4.47
N LEU A 23 10.11 13.66 -5.24
CA LEU A 23 9.38 14.66 -6.02
C LEU A 23 8.28 15.38 -5.21
N GLY A 24 8.14 15.08 -3.91
CA GLY A 24 7.08 15.61 -3.06
C GLY A 24 5.69 15.19 -3.50
N LYS A 25 5.57 14.02 -4.15
CA LYS A 25 4.28 13.43 -4.49
C LYS A 25 3.78 12.62 -3.32
N GLU A 26 2.51 12.79 -2.99
CA GLU A 26 1.86 11.96 -2.01
C GLU A 26 1.77 10.52 -2.53
N VAL A 27 2.39 9.59 -1.81
CA VAL A 27 2.50 8.19 -2.22
C VAL A 27 2.52 7.27 -1.01
N GLU A 28 1.95 6.08 -1.16
CA GLU A 28 2.00 5.01 -0.16
C GLU A 28 2.44 3.70 -0.82
N LEU A 29 3.33 2.95 -0.15
CA LEU A 29 3.76 1.62 -0.59
C LEU A 29 3.25 0.56 0.39
N VAL A 30 2.31 -0.26 -0.07
CA VAL A 30 1.77 -1.39 0.69
C VAL A 30 2.36 -2.70 0.15
N THR A 31 2.99 -3.48 1.03
CA THR A 31 3.62 -4.77 0.71
C THR A 31 2.94 -5.93 1.42
N PHE A 32 2.90 -7.09 0.77
CA PHE A 32 2.34 -8.31 1.33
C PHE A 32 3.43 -9.36 1.47
N ASP A 33 3.67 -9.80 2.71
CA ASP A 33 4.73 -10.77 3.02
C ASP A 33 4.40 -12.15 2.45
N GLY A 34 5.37 -12.80 1.81
CA GLY A 34 5.25 -14.14 1.22
C GLY A 34 4.37 -14.23 -0.03
N GLU A 35 3.86 -13.12 -0.55
CA GLU A 35 3.10 -13.11 -1.80
C GLU A 35 4.01 -12.89 -3.01
N ASP A 36 3.72 -13.59 -4.10
CA ASP A 36 4.40 -13.48 -5.40
C ASP A 36 3.72 -12.39 -6.27
N HIS A 37 3.76 -12.53 -7.60
CA HIS A 37 3.12 -11.64 -8.57
C HIS A 37 1.60 -11.47 -8.40
N ARG A 38 0.95 -12.34 -7.63
CA ARG A 38 -0.47 -12.24 -7.26
C ARG A 38 -0.60 -12.33 -5.75
N ILE A 39 -1.53 -11.54 -5.21
CA ILE A 39 -1.99 -11.69 -3.82
C ILE A 39 -3.02 -12.83 -3.79
N ALA A 40 -2.56 -14.04 -3.48
CA ALA A 40 -3.32 -15.27 -3.56
C ALA A 40 -3.95 -15.67 -2.22
N ASP A 41 -3.27 -15.40 -1.10
CA ASP A 41 -3.84 -15.61 0.23
C ASP A 41 -5.14 -14.79 0.39
N HIS A 42 -6.19 -15.48 0.85
CA HIS A 42 -7.53 -14.90 0.92
C HIS A 42 -7.59 -13.69 1.85
N ASP A 43 -6.99 -13.78 3.03
CA ASP A 43 -7.06 -12.75 4.06
C ASP A 43 -6.23 -11.54 3.63
N LYS A 44 -5.07 -11.78 3.00
CA LYS A 44 -4.27 -10.70 2.39
C LYS A 44 -5.00 -10.04 1.22
N ARG A 45 -5.76 -10.79 0.42
CA ARG A 45 -6.55 -10.24 -0.69
C ARG A 45 -7.72 -9.38 -0.20
N LEU A 46 -8.33 -9.73 0.93
CA LEU A 46 -9.31 -8.89 1.60
C LEU A 46 -8.66 -7.58 2.05
N ILE A 47 -7.51 -7.63 2.73
CA ILE A 47 -6.77 -6.43 3.13
C ILE A 47 -6.43 -5.59 1.90
N TRP A 48 -5.86 -6.18 0.84
CA TRP A 48 -5.55 -5.48 -0.41
C TRP A 48 -6.74 -4.72 -0.99
N SER A 49 -7.91 -5.34 -1.00
CA SER A 49 -9.14 -4.72 -1.51
C SER A 49 -9.61 -3.57 -0.62
N GLN A 50 -9.55 -3.75 0.71
CA GLN A 50 -9.90 -2.72 1.69
C GLN A 50 -8.95 -1.52 1.61
N THR A 51 -7.64 -1.75 1.47
CA THR A 51 -6.62 -0.72 1.28
C THR A 51 -6.94 0.18 0.09
N ILE A 52 -7.28 -0.41 -1.06
CA ILE A 52 -7.59 0.35 -2.29
C ILE A 52 -8.82 1.22 -2.07
N LEU A 53 -9.89 0.67 -1.48
CA LEU A 53 -11.11 1.41 -1.21
C LEU A 53 -10.89 2.54 -0.19
N ALA A 54 -10.18 2.25 0.90
CA ALA A 54 -9.85 3.24 1.93
C ALA A 54 -8.99 4.39 1.37
N TRP A 55 -8.05 4.09 0.46
CA TRP A 55 -7.26 5.11 -0.22
C TRP A 55 -8.14 6.04 -1.06
N PHE A 56 -9.10 5.50 -1.81
CA PHE A 56 -10.03 6.33 -2.58
C PHE A 56 -11.03 7.08 -1.71
N ASP A 57 -11.54 6.50 -0.63
CA ASP A 57 -12.38 7.23 0.32
C ASP A 57 -11.62 8.44 0.88
N TRP A 58 -10.34 8.27 1.24
CA TRP A 58 -9.52 9.38 1.67
C TRP A 58 -9.23 10.39 0.55
N LYS A 59 -8.62 9.96 -0.56
CA LYS A 59 -8.06 10.87 -1.58
C LYS A 59 -9.07 11.40 -2.58
N LEU A 60 -10.14 10.67 -2.84
CA LEU A 60 -11.17 11.07 -3.79
C LEU A 60 -12.38 11.68 -3.08
N LYS A 61 -12.78 11.17 -1.91
CA LYS A 61 -13.97 11.64 -1.19
C LYS A 61 -13.67 12.53 0.02
N GLY A 62 -12.42 12.63 0.44
CA GLY A 62 -12.05 13.39 1.64
C GLY A 62 -12.51 12.74 2.95
N GLN A 63 -12.67 11.41 2.98
CA GLN A 63 -13.14 10.62 4.11
C GLN A 63 -12.01 9.70 4.61
N PRO A 64 -11.11 10.20 5.47
CA PRO A 64 -9.90 9.48 5.88
C PRO A 64 -10.13 8.38 6.92
N GLU A 65 -11.34 8.28 7.49
CA GLU A 65 -11.62 7.49 8.69
C GLU A 65 -11.31 6.00 8.49
N TRP A 66 -11.58 5.45 7.31
CA TRP A 66 -11.29 4.05 7.04
C TRP A 66 -9.79 3.79 6.87
N TRP A 67 -9.06 4.69 6.19
CA TRP A 67 -7.61 4.60 6.12
C TRP A 67 -6.99 4.64 7.53
N GLN A 68 -7.48 5.56 8.37
CA GLN A 68 -7.03 5.70 9.75
C GLN A 68 -7.36 4.47 10.60
N HIS A 69 -8.49 3.81 10.35
CA HIS A 69 -8.82 2.56 11.02
C HIS A 69 -7.86 1.43 10.63
N LEU A 70 -7.47 1.33 9.36
CA LEU A 70 -6.59 0.28 8.86
C LEU A 70 -5.11 0.50 9.24
N TYR A 71 -4.64 1.76 9.22
CA TYR A 71 -3.22 2.10 9.29
C TYR A 71 -2.83 3.08 10.41
N GLY A 72 -3.79 3.61 11.16
CA GLY A 72 -3.56 4.69 12.13
C GLY A 72 -3.58 6.08 11.50
N THR A 73 -3.40 7.11 12.32
CA THR A 73 -3.35 8.50 11.84
C THR A 73 -2.09 8.72 10.98
N ALA A 74 -2.16 9.61 9.99
CA ALA A 74 -1.05 9.87 9.05
C ALA A 74 0.27 10.29 9.72
N ASP A 75 0.23 10.72 10.99
CA ASP A 75 1.39 11.09 11.81
C ASP A 75 1.91 9.93 12.69
N ALA A 76 1.31 8.74 12.63
CA ALA A 76 1.79 7.58 13.37
C ALA A 76 3.09 7.07 12.73
N PRO A 77 4.15 6.80 13.51
CA PRO A 77 5.37 6.22 12.96
C PRO A 77 5.02 4.89 12.30
N LYS A 78 5.41 4.74 11.03
CA LYS A 78 5.39 3.45 10.32
C LYS A 78 6.39 2.54 11.04
N GLY A 79 5.87 1.65 11.88
CA GLY A 79 6.65 0.62 12.59
C GLY A 79 7.09 -0.52 11.69
#